data_AF-A0A2K6A4H7-F1
#
_entry.id   AF-A0A2K6A4H7-F1
#
_cell.length_a   1.000
_cell.length_b   1.000
_cell.length_c   1.000
_cell.angle_alpha   90.00
_cell.angle_beta   90.00
_cell.angle_gamma   90.00
#
_symmetry.space_group_name_H-M   'P 1'
#
loop_
_entity.id
_entity.type
_entity.pdbx_description
1 polymer ?
#
loop_
_entity_poly.entity_id
_entity_poly.type
_entity_poly.pdbx_seq_one_letter_code
_entity_poly.pdbx_strand_id
1 'polypeptide(L)'
;DTKVGGPARDMGRPVRRLRRLRGASMRHVPDQLSLNTGEEAAGGDRLIHERDLAWLQQADVVVAEVTQPSLGVGYELGRAVAFNKRILCLFRPQSGRVLSAMIRGAADGSRFQVWDYEEGEVEALLDRYFEADPPGQVAASPDPPT
;
A
#
# COMPACT_ATOMS: atom_id res chain seq x y z
N ASP A 1 17.00 0.93 -49.13
CA ASP A 1 17.30 0.75 -47.70
C ASP A 1 16.57 1.78 -46.85
N THR A 2 15.36 1.41 -46.45
CA THR A 2 14.41 2.28 -45.76
C THR A 2 14.43 1.95 -44.29
N LYS A 3 14.89 2.86 -43.42
CA LYS A 3 14.65 2.78 -41.98
C LYS A 3 13.70 3.91 -41.59
N VAL A 4 12.41 3.56 -41.57
CA VAL A 4 11.30 4.39 -41.09
C VAL A 4 11.49 4.65 -39.59
N GLY A 5 11.55 5.92 -39.21
CA GLY A 5 11.34 6.37 -37.83
C GLY A 5 9.88 6.15 -37.45
N GLY A 6 9.64 5.25 -36.49
CA GLY A 6 8.33 5.04 -35.88
C GLY A 6 8.10 5.97 -34.68
N PRO A 7 6.84 6.37 -34.40
CA PRO A 7 6.53 7.34 -33.35
C PRO A 7 6.72 6.76 -31.95
N ALA A 8 7.10 7.64 -31.02
CA ALA A 8 7.20 7.39 -29.59
C ALA A 8 5.90 6.73 -29.07
N ARG A 9 6.03 5.49 -28.60
CA ARG A 9 4.99 4.82 -27.80
C ARG A 9 5.34 5.02 -26.33
N ASP A 10 4.94 6.17 -25.78
CA ASP A 10 4.79 6.29 -24.33
C ASP A 10 3.49 5.57 -23.94
N MET A 11 3.59 4.25 -23.75
CA MET A 11 2.50 3.33 -23.45
C MET A 11 2.79 2.63 -22.13
N GLY A 12 2.82 3.39 -21.03
CA GLY A 12 2.86 2.78 -19.71
C GLY A 12 3.21 3.75 -18.60
N ARG A 13 2.20 4.34 -17.97
CA ARG A 13 2.35 4.76 -16.57
C ARG A 13 1.89 3.62 -15.67
N PRO A 14 2.81 2.88 -15.05
CA PRO A 14 2.46 1.73 -14.21
C PRO A 14 1.66 2.19 -12.99
N VAL A 15 0.58 1.46 -12.72
CA VAL A 15 -0.13 1.42 -11.44
C VAL A 15 0.89 1.50 -10.30
N ARG A 16 0.81 2.51 -9.43
CA ARG A 16 1.68 2.64 -8.26
C ARG A 16 1.32 1.57 -7.24
N ARG A 17 1.89 0.38 -7.45
CA ARG A 17 1.78 -0.83 -6.63
C ARG A 17 2.51 -0.59 -5.30
N LEU A 18 1.80 -0.18 -4.26
CA LEU A 18 2.35 -0.20 -2.89
C LEU A 18 2.27 -1.64 -2.36
N ARG A 19 3.24 -2.48 -2.76
CA ARG A 19 3.51 -3.76 -2.09
C ARG A 19 4.28 -3.47 -0.80
N ARG A 20 3.73 -3.83 0.35
CA ARG A 20 4.50 -4.07 1.57
C ARG A 20 4.18 -5.46 2.08
N LEU A 21 5.13 -6.36 1.88
CA LEU A 21 5.12 -7.69 2.47
C LEU A 21 6.19 -7.77 3.54
N ARG A 22 5.67 -7.99 4.75
CA ARG A 22 6.28 -8.20 6.06
C ARG A 22 7.03 -7.02 6.68
N GLY A 23 6.71 -6.84 7.98
CA GLY A 23 7.67 -6.51 9.04
C GLY A 23 8.62 -5.37 8.72
N ALA A 24 8.32 -4.21 9.31
CA ALA A 24 9.10 -2.98 9.15
C ALA A 24 9.03 -2.38 7.75
N SER A 25 9.34 -1.10 7.73
CA SER A 25 9.01 -0.22 6.63
C SER A 25 9.86 -0.57 5.41
N MET A 26 9.29 -0.78 4.21
CA MET A 26 10.10 -0.64 2.99
C MET A 26 9.37 -0.04 1.79
N ARG A 27 10.00 1.04 1.33
CA ARG A 27 9.79 1.84 0.13
C ARG A 27 10.48 1.17 -1.07
N HIS A 28 10.04 1.45 -2.29
CA HIS A 28 10.96 1.56 -3.44
C HIS A 28 11.07 3.06 -3.77
N VAL A 29 12.07 3.71 -3.17
CA VAL A 29 12.59 5.03 -3.57
C VAL A 29 13.88 4.72 -4.35
N PRO A 30 14.17 5.37 -5.48
CA PRO A 30 15.38 5.12 -6.25
C PRO A 30 16.63 5.32 -5.38
N ASP A 31 17.46 4.27 -5.33
CA ASP A 31 18.88 4.11 -4.99
C ASP A 31 19.66 5.14 -4.14
N GLN A 32 19.03 5.96 -3.31
CA GLN A 32 19.69 6.69 -2.23
C GLN A 32 18.74 6.79 -1.04
N LEU A 33 19.27 6.55 0.17
CA LEU A 33 18.61 6.55 1.49
C LEU A 33 18.20 5.16 2.00
N SER A 34 19.25 4.38 2.28
CA SER A 34 19.27 3.37 3.34
C SER A 34 18.92 4.04 4.67
N LEU A 35 17.77 3.74 5.27
CA LEU A 35 17.42 4.17 6.63
C LEU A 35 17.39 2.95 7.55
N ASN A 36 18.57 2.36 7.73
CA ASN A 36 18.90 1.56 8.91
C ASN A 36 20.29 1.92 9.45
N THR A 37 20.79 3.09 9.08
CA THR A 37 21.86 3.77 9.78
C THR A 37 21.19 4.82 10.66
N GLY A 38 21.68 5.02 11.88
CA GLY A 38 21.20 6.04 12.82
C GLY A 38 21.43 7.47 12.31
N GLU A 39 20.79 7.79 11.20
CA GLU A 39 20.46 9.14 10.79
C GLU A 39 19.02 9.34 11.27
N GLU A 40 18.90 9.82 12.50
CA GLU A 40 17.82 10.72 12.89
C GLU A 40 17.40 11.50 11.64
N ALA A 41 16.24 11.17 11.09
CA ALA A 41 15.67 11.90 9.98
C ALA A 41 15.76 13.38 10.37
N ALA A 42 16.40 14.20 9.54
CA ALA A 42 16.80 15.57 9.88
C ALA A 42 15.64 16.54 10.26
N GLY A 43 14.42 16.06 10.50
CA GLY A 43 13.41 16.79 11.28
C GLY A 43 12.44 15.95 12.12
N GLY A 44 12.89 14.82 12.67
CA GLY A 44 12.27 14.15 13.82
C GLY A 44 10.91 13.47 13.58
N ASP A 45 10.35 12.91 14.65
CA ASP A 45 9.12 12.09 14.65
C ASP A 45 7.93 12.76 13.96
N ARG A 46 7.80 14.08 14.12
CA ARG A 46 6.72 14.87 13.53
C ARG A 46 6.76 14.84 11.99
N LEU A 47 7.94 15.01 11.40
CA LEU A 47 8.06 14.96 9.93
C LEU A 47 7.76 13.57 9.38
N ILE A 48 8.16 12.52 10.09
CA ILE A 48 7.83 11.14 9.71
C ILE A 48 6.31 10.95 9.72
N HIS A 49 5.66 11.38 10.80
CA HIS A 49 4.21 11.29 10.94
C HIS A 49 3.45 12.06 9.85
N GLU A 50 3.81 13.32 9.61
CA GLU A 50 3.14 14.17 8.61
C GLU A 50 3.33 13.61 7.19
N ARG A 51 4.54 13.18 6.85
CA ARG A 51 4.84 12.56 5.54
C ARG A 51 4.05 11.28 5.33
N ASP A 52 4.06 10.38 6.32
CA ASP A 52 3.46 9.07 6.17
C ASP A 52 1.91 9.19 6.12
N LEU A 53 1.32 10.15 6.85
CA LEU A 53 -0.10 10.50 6.70
C LEU A 53 -0.44 11.11 5.34
N ALA A 54 0.41 11.97 4.79
CA ALA A 54 0.18 12.54 3.46
C ALA A 54 0.15 11.45 2.39
N TRP A 55 1.03 10.45 2.50
CA TRP A 55 1.00 9.27 1.62
C TRP A 55 -0.25 8.42 1.82
N LEU A 56 -0.65 8.20 3.07
CA LEU A 56 -1.87 7.47 3.38
C LEU A 56 -3.12 8.15 2.78
N GLN A 57 -3.17 9.48 2.80
CA GLN A 57 -4.25 10.26 2.18
C GLN A 57 -4.28 10.14 0.67
N GLN A 58 -3.13 10.04 0.02
CA GLN A 58 -3.02 9.92 -1.45
C GLN A 58 -3.22 8.49 -1.96
N ALA A 59 -3.10 7.48 -1.10
CA ALA A 59 -3.25 6.09 -1.50
C ALA A 59 -4.69 5.75 -1.93
N ASP A 60 -4.84 4.98 -3.00
CA ASP A 60 -6.14 4.41 -3.41
C ASP A 60 -6.53 3.21 -2.52
N VAL A 61 -5.52 2.41 -2.17
CA VAL A 61 -5.63 1.23 -1.32
C VAL A 61 -4.51 1.17 -0.30
N VAL A 62 -4.80 0.61 0.87
CA VAL A 62 -3.84 0.28 1.91
C VAL A 62 -3.75 -1.23 2.05
N VAL A 63 -2.56 -1.78 1.91
CA VAL A 63 -2.30 -3.20 2.15
C VAL A 63 -1.37 -3.32 3.35
N ALA A 64 -1.77 -4.10 4.36
CA ALA A 64 -1.03 -4.25 5.61
C ALA A 64 -0.84 -5.72 5.98
N GLU A 65 0.41 -6.12 6.26
CA GLU A 65 0.69 -7.42 6.90
C GLU A 65 0.54 -7.25 8.41
N VAL A 66 -0.41 -7.98 9.01
CA VAL A 66 -0.86 -7.79 10.40
C VAL A 66 -0.60 -9.02 11.27
N THR A 67 0.30 -9.91 10.86
CA THR A 67 0.68 -11.08 11.66
C THR A 67 1.41 -10.66 12.93
N GLN A 68 2.28 -9.66 12.81
CA GLN A 68 2.99 -9.08 13.96
C GLN A 68 2.25 -7.82 14.46
N PRO A 69 1.81 -7.78 15.73
CA PRO A 69 1.22 -6.58 16.31
C PRO A 69 2.15 -5.38 16.22
N SER A 70 1.62 -4.24 15.79
CA SER A 70 2.34 -2.97 15.64
C SER A 70 1.41 -1.79 15.94
N LEU A 71 1.82 -0.92 16.86
CA LEU A 71 1.08 0.31 17.19
C LEU A 71 0.99 1.25 15.99
N GLY A 72 2.09 1.40 15.23
CA GLY A 72 2.13 2.22 14.03
C GLY A 72 1.17 1.73 12.96
N VAL A 73 1.17 0.42 12.67
CA VAL A 73 0.25 -0.17 11.68
C VAL A 73 -1.20 -0.04 12.14
N GLY A 74 -1.47 -0.27 13.44
CA GLY A 74 -2.81 -0.05 13.99
C GLY A 74 -3.29 1.40 13.85
N TYR A 75 -2.39 2.37 14.10
CA TYR A 75 -2.66 3.79 13.91
C TYR A 75 -2.96 4.12 12.44
N GLU A 76 -2.13 3.65 11.51
CA GLU A 76 -2.30 3.85 10.06
C GLU A 76 -3.62 3.23 9.57
N LEU A 77 -3.97 2.02 10.00
CA LEU A 77 -5.24 1.38 9.66
C LEU A 77 -6.44 2.18 10.19
N GLY A 78 -6.40 2.67 11.42
CA GLY A 78 -7.44 3.53 11.97
C GLY A 78 -7.61 4.83 11.17
N ARG A 79 -6.50 5.43 10.74
CA ARG A 79 -6.51 6.61 9.86
C ARG A 79 -7.02 6.30 8.46
N ALA A 80 -6.66 5.16 7.90
CA ALA A 80 -7.14 4.70 6.60
C ALA A 80 -8.66 4.50 6.60
N VAL A 81 -9.21 3.95 7.68
CA VAL A 81 -10.67 3.84 7.88
C VAL A 81 -11.32 5.21 7.89
N ALA A 82 -10.77 6.16 8.66
CA ALA A 82 -11.28 7.53 8.71
C ALA A 82 -11.20 8.25 7.36
N PHE A 83 -10.23 7.92 6.52
CA PHE A 83 -10.09 8.41 5.15
C PHE A 83 -10.91 7.62 4.12
N ASN A 84 -11.74 6.67 4.56
CA ASN A 84 -12.57 5.82 3.72
C ASN A 84 -11.77 5.10 2.61
N LYS A 85 -10.55 4.67 2.95
CA LYS A 85 -9.69 3.92 2.01
C LYS A 85 -10.16 2.48 1.87
N ARG A 86 -9.84 1.87 0.73
CA ARG A 86 -9.86 0.41 0.59
C ARG A 86 -8.67 -0.15 1.36
N ILE A 87 -8.90 -1.17 2.17
CA ILE A 87 -7.94 -1.74 3.11
C ILE A 87 -7.96 -3.26 2.94
N LEU A 88 -6.79 -3.84 2.68
CA LEU A 88 -6.55 -5.28 2.73
C LEU A 88 -5.53 -5.58 3.82
N CYS A 89 -5.95 -6.30 4.85
CA CYS A 89 -5.08 -6.84 5.87
C CYS A 89 -4.73 -8.30 5.55
N LEU A 90 -3.46 -8.67 5.67
CA LEU A 90 -2.95 -10.02 5.46
C LEU A 90 -2.48 -10.59 6.79
N PHE A 91 -3.07 -11.69 7.22
CA PHE A 91 -2.72 -12.36 8.48
C PHE A 91 -2.25 -13.79 8.23
N ARG A 92 -1.25 -14.25 8.98
CA ARG A 92 -0.75 -15.62 8.89
C ARG A 92 -1.12 -16.44 10.11
N PRO A 93 -2.17 -17.29 10.04
CA PRO A 93 -2.59 -18.14 11.16
C PRO A 93 -1.49 -19.10 11.64
N GLN A 94 -0.68 -19.61 10.70
CA GLN A 94 0.42 -20.54 10.99
C GLN A 94 1.55 -19.94 11.86
N SER A 95 1.53 -18.63 12.10
CA SER A 95 2.50 -17.95 12.98
C SER A 95 2.35 -18.32 14.48
N GLY A 96 1.27 -19.01 14.85
CA GLY A 96 0.93 -19.28 16.26
C GLY A 96 0.40 -18.06 17.01
N ARG A 97 0.23 -16.92 16.33
CA ARG A 97 -0.32 -15.70 16.92
C ARG A 97 -1.83 -15.65 16.71
N VAL A 98 -2.49 -14.80 17.50
CA VAL A 98 -3.90 -14.46 17.32
C VAL A 98 -3.97 -13.02 16.81
N LEU A 99 -4.68 -12.80 15.70
CA LEU A 99 -4.92 -11.45 15.18
C LEU A 99 -5.72 -10.63 16.20
N SER A 100 -5.39 -9.35 16.34
CA SER A 100 -6.14 -8.41 17.17
C SER A 100 -7.64 -8.45 16.85
N ALA A 101 -8.47 -8.60 17.89
CA ALA A 101 -9.93 -8.58 17.76
C ALA A 101 -10.45 -7.26 17.16
N MET A 102 -9.76 -6.14 17.42
CA MET A 102 -10.10 -4.84 16.83
C MET A 102 -9.89 -4.83 15.30
N ILE A 103 -8.82 -5.45 14.81
CA ILE A 103 -8.54 -5.53 13.37
C ILE A 103 -9.46 -6.56 12.71
N ARG A 104 -9.63 -7.73 13.32
CA ARG A 104 -10.51 -8.78 12.79
C ARG A 104 -11.99 -8.33 12.77
N GLY A 105 -12.43 -7.62 13.81
CA GLY A 105 -13.79 -7.09 13.92
C GLY A 105 -14.06 -5.85 13.06
N ALA A 106 -13.01 -5.18 12.56
CA ALA A 106 -13.17 -4.07 11.61
C ALA A 106 -13.47 -4.55 10.18
N ALA A 107 -13.26 -5.84 9.88
CA ALA A 107 -13.55 -6.39 8.56
C ALA A 107 -15.06 -6.33 8.27
N ASP A 108 -15.41 -5.64 7.17
CA ASP A 108 -16.80 -5.47 6.72
C ASP A 108 -17.09 -6.27 5.43
N GLY A 109 -16.09 -6.99 4.91
CA GLY A 109 -16.19 -7.80 3.69
C GLY A 109 -16.18 -6.97 2.39
N SER A 110 -15.99 -5.65 2.46
CA SER A 110 -15.99 -4.76 1.31
C SER A 110 -14.76 -3.85 1.31
N ARG A 111 -14.81 -2.69 1.95
CA ARG A 111 -13.70 -1.73 2.02
C ARG A 111 -12.64 -2.15 3.03
N PHE A 112 -13.00 -2.82 4.12
CA PHE A 112 -12.03 -3.38 5.05
C PHE A 112 -12.07 -4.90 4.98
N GLN A 113 -11.01 -5.49 4.47
CA GLN A 113 -10.88 -6.93 4.30
C GLN A 113 -9.70 -7.46 5.10
N VAL A 114 -9.87 -8.65 5.67
CA VAL A 114 -8.81 -9.40 6.35
C VAL A 114 -8.75 -10.77 5.69
N TRP A 115 -7.63 -11.07 5.03
CA TRP A 115 -7.42 -12.35 4.37
C TRP A 115 -6.30 -13.09 5.11
N ASP A 116 -6.58 -14.33 5.45
CA ASP A 116 -5.58 -15.24 5.99
C ASP A 116 -4.72 -15.78 4.82
N TYR A 117 -3.40 -15.89 4.99
CA TYR A 117 -2.48 -16.30 3.92
C TYR A 117 -1.30 -17.15 4.41
N GLU A 118 -0.67 -17.88 3.48
CA GLU A 118 0.61 -18.58 3.66
C GLU A 118 1.75 -17.89 2.89
N GLU A 119 3.01 -18.06 3.32
CA GLU A 119 4.17 -17.34 2.74
C GLU A 119 4.22 -17.36 1.22
N GLY A 120 4.05 -18.55 0.64
CA GLY A 120 4.25 -18.78 -0.78
C GLY A 120 3.08 -18.34 -1.66
N GLU A 121 1.98 -17.87 -1.07
CA GLU A 121 0.76 -17.54 -1.82
C GLU A 121 0.51 -16.04 -1.92
N VAL A 122 1.37 -15.26 -1.29
CA VAL A 122 1.10 -13.86 -1.04
C VAL A 122 1.07 -13.02 -2.31
N GLU A 123 1.94 -13.32 -3.28
CA GLU A 123 1.95 -12.67 -4.58
C GLU A 123 0.65 -12.93 -5.34
N ALA A 124 0.24 -14.20 -5.43
CA ALA A 124 -0.97 -14.62 -6.14
C ALA A 124 -2.23 -14.03 -5.49
N LEU A 125 -2.25 -13.95 -4.16
CA LEU A 125 -3.34 -13.37 -3.40
C LEU A 125 -3.50 -11.86 -3.69
N LEU A 126 -2.38 -11.14 -3.76
CA LEU A 126 -2.39 -9.73 -4.14
C LEU A 126 -2.86 -9.55 -5.58
N ASP A 127 -2.37 -10.36 -6.52
CA ASP A 127 -2.80 -10.28 -7.92
C ASP A 127 -4.32 -10.49 -8.02
N ARG A 128 -4.87 -11.52 -7.36
CA ARG A 128 -6.32 -11.75 -7.27
C ARG A 128 -7.09 -10.56 -6.69
N TYR A 129 -6.59 -9.94 -5.64
CA TYR A 129 -7.23 -8.77 -5.02
C TYR A 129 -7.32 -7.59 -5.98
N PHE A 130 -6.23 -7.32 -6.71
CA PHE A 130 -6.17 -6.21 -7.67
C PHE A 130 -6.91 -6.50 -8.98
N GLU A 131 -7.08 -7.76 -9.36
CA GLU A 131 -7.91 -8.16 -10.50
C GLU A 131 -9.40 -8.03 -10.19
N ALA A 132 -9.83 -8.44 -8.99
CA ALA A 132 -11.24 -8.43 -8.59
C ALA A 132 -11.83 -7.01 -8.49
N ASP A 133 -11.01 -6.04 -8.12
CA ASP A 133 -11.43 -4.65 -7.99
C ASP A 133 -10.23 -3.72 -8.29
N PRO A 134 -9.98 -3.44 -9.58
CA PRO A 134 -8.83 -2.64 -9.99
C PRO A 134 -8.88 -1.25 -9.34
N PRO A 135 -7.75 -0.69 -8.91
CA PRO A 135 -7.72 0.66 -8.38
C PRO A 135 -8.29 1.60 -9.45
N GLY A 136 -9.30 2.38 -9.07
CA GLY A 136 -10.06 3.20 -10.01
C GLY A 136 -9.13 4.01 -10.90
N GLN A 137 -9.30 3.90 -12.22
CA GLN A 137 -8.76 4.88 -13.14
C GLN A 137 -9.22 6.24 -12.65
N VAL A 138 -8.27 7.08 -12.22
CA VAL A 138 -8.52 8.49 -11.97
C VAL A 138 -9.21 9.01 -13.23
N ALA A 139 -10.49 9.37 -13.13
CA ALA A 139 -11.18 10.04 -14.20
C ALA A 139 -10.32 11.26 -14.56
N ALA A 140 -9.76 11.26 -15.77
CA ALA A 140 -9.08 12.43 -16.30
C ALA A 140 -10.08 13.59 -16.15
N SER A 141 -9.73 14.57 -15.31
CA SER A 141 -10.51 15.80 -15.25
C SER A 141 -10.48 16.41 -16.65
N PRO A 142 -11.62 16.83 -17.22
CA PRO A 142 -11.59 17.57 -18.46
C PRO A 142 -10.80 18.85 -18.20
N ASP A 143 -9.78 19.11 -19.03
CA ASP A 143 -8.99 20.34 -18.99
C ASP A 143 -9.93 21.56 -18.98
N PRO A 144 -9.58 22.63 -18.25
CA PRO A 144 -10.36 23.86 -18.30
C PRO A 144 -10.31 24.43 -19.73
N PRO A 145 -11.45 24.94 -20.26
CA PRO A 145 -11.45 25.56 -21.57
C PRO A 145 -10.54 26.79 -21.56
N THR A 146 -9.78 26.93 -22.64
CA THR A 146 -8.84 28.01 -22.95
C THR A 146 -9.55 29.36 -23.05
#